data_AF-A0A821SSX3-F1
#
_entry.id   AF-A0A821SSX3-F1
#
_cell.length_a   1.000
_cell.length_b   1.000
_cell.length_c   1.000
_cell.angle_alpha   90.00
_cell.angle_beta   90.00
_cell.angle_gamma   90.00
#
_symmetry.space_group_name_H-M   'P 1'
#
loop_
_entity.id
_entity.type
_entity.pdbx_description
1 polymer ?
#
loop_
_entity_poly.entity_id
_entity_poly.type
_entity_poly.pdbx_seq_one_letter_code
_entity_poly.pdbx_strand_id
1 'polypeptide(L)' 'DDGSIQAVNALRAVHGTQYHHDSIAQIIYVASGSSIDWTYGALNITFSYGVELRDT' A
#
# COMPACT_ATOMS: atom_id res chain seq x y z
N ASP A 1 6.94 -1.31 -3.14
CA ASP A 1 8.38 -1.64 -2.94
C ASP A 1 8.50 -3.13 -2.66
N ASP A 2 9.67 -3.63 -2.23
CA ASP A 2 9.82 -5.05 -1.90
C ASP A 2 8.95 -5.46 -0.68
N GLY A 3 8.75 -4.53 0.27
CA GLY A 3 7.88 -4.73 1.43
C GLY A 3 6.41 -4.97 1.05
N SER A 4 5.87 -4.18 0.12
CA SER A 4 4.50 -4.35 -0.37
C SER A 4 4.31 -5.66 -1.15
N ILE A 5 5.31 -6.08 -1.93
CA ILE A 5 5.30 -7.38 -2.64
C ILE A 5 5.23 -8.54 -1.65
N GLN A 6 6.08 -8.51 -0.61
CA GLN A 6 6.11 -9.54 0.42
C GLN A 6 4.79 -9.58 1.22
N ALA A 7 4.22 -8.43 1.57
CA ALA A 7 2.95 -8.35 2.30
C ALA A 7 1.78 -8.95 1.51
N VAL A 8 1.64 -8.62 0.21
CA VAL A 8 0.60 -9.19 -0.65
C VAL A 8 0.77 -10.70 -0.81
N ASN A 9 1.99 -11.19 -1.01
CA ASN A 9 2.27 -12.63 -1.11
C ASN A 9 1.92 -13.37 0.18
N ALA A 10 2.23 -12.79 1.35
CA ALA A 10 1.88 -13.37 2.64
C ALA A 10 0.36 -13.44 2.83
N LEU A 11 -0.39 -12.38 2.51
CA LEU A 11 -1.85 -12.38 2.58
C LEU A 11 -2.47 -13.43 1.64
N ARG A 12 -1.94 -13.56 0.43
CA ARG A 12 -2.35 -14.58 -0.54
C ARG A 12 -2.11 -16.00 -0.01
N ALA A 13 -1.01 -16.23 0.71
CA ALA A 13 -0.69 -17.56 1.25
C ALA A 13 -1.69 -18.06 2.30
N VAL A 14 -2.37 -17.17 3.03
CA VAL A 14 -3.32 -17.57 4.09
C VAL A 14 -4.69 -17.97 3.51
N HIS A 15 -5.24 -17.15 2.62
CA HIS A 15 -6.63 -17.28 2.15
C HIS A 15 -6.82 -17.22 0.63
N GLY A 16 -5.74 -17.16 -0.14
CA GLY A 16 -5.81 -17.06 -1.61
C GLY A 16 -6.30 -15.71 -2.13
N THR A 17 -6.61 -14.74 -1.27
CA THR A 17 -7.05 -13.40 -1.67
C THR A 17 -5.95 -12.67 -2.39
N GLN A 18 -6.29 -12.09 -3.54
CA GLN A 18 -5.38 -11.33 -4.37
C GLN A 18 -5.53 -9.84 -4.03
N TYR A 19 -4.41 -9.20 -3.74
CA TYR A 19 -4.32 -7.75 -3.58
C TYR A 19 -3.39 -7.20 -4.66
N HIS A 20 -3.69 -5.99 -5.11
CA HIS A 20 -2.80 -5.22 -5.96
C HIS A 20 -1.86 -4.38 -5.07
N HIS A 21 -0.65 -4.07 -5.54
CA HIS A 21 0.27 -3.18 -4.84
C HIS A 21 0.94 -2.21 -5.82
N ASP A 22 0.97 -0.93 -5.48
CA ASP A 22 1.77 0.11 -6.11
C ASP A 22 1.68 1.38 -5.22
N SER A 23 2.26 2.49 -5.66
CA SER A 23 1.93 3.83 -5.15
C SER A 23 0.45 4.17 -5.38
N ILE A 24 -0.14 5.00 -4.52
CA ILE A 24 -1.54 5.47 -4.63
C ILE A 24 -1.82 6.01 -6.05
N ALA A 25 -0.90 6.82 -6.57
CA ALA A 25 -1.03 7.46 -7.88
C ALA A 25 -1.17 6.47 -9.04
N GLN A 26 -0.58 5.27 -8.93
CA GLN A 26 -0.60 4.25 -9.98
C GLN A 26 -1.77 3.27 -9.82
N ILE A 27 -2.11 2.88 -8.60
CA ILE A 27 -3.10 1.83 -8.33
C ILE A 27 -4.53 2.35 -8.17
N ILE A 28 -4.71 3.64 -7.82
CA ILE A 28 -6.02 4.26 -7.63
C ILE A 28 -6.15 5.47 -8.57
N TYR A 29 -5.52 6.60 -8.21
CA TYR A 29 -5.42 7.84 -8.98
C TYR A 29 -4.53 8.85 -8.23
N VAL A 30 -4.16 9.96 -8.89
CA VAL A 30 -3.41 11.06 -8.25
C VAL A 30 -4.26 11.74 -7.19
N ALA A 31 -3.87 11.60 -5.92
CA ALA A 31 -4.47 12.29 -4.78
C ALA A 31 -3.37 13.01 -3.99
N SER A 32 -3.65 14.19 -3.45
CA SER A 32 -2.71 14.96 -2.62
C SER A 32 -3.14 15.00 -1.16
N GLY A 33 -2.16 15.12 -0.26
CA GLY A 33 -2.42 15.28 1.18
C GLY A 33 -2.83 14.01 1.91
N SER A 34 -2.52 12.82 1.38
CA SER A 34 -2.76 11.57 2.09
C SER A 34 -1.90 11.50 3.36
N SER A 35 -2.36 10.76 4.36
CA SER A 35 -1.61 10.55 5.60
C SER A 35 -0.25 9.90 5.31
N ILE A 36 -0.19 8.97 4.37
CA ILE A 36 1.04 8.25 4.03
C ILE A 36 2.05 9.12 3.28
N ASP A 37 1.60 10.07 2.45
CA ASP A 37 2.50 11.04 1.81
C ASP A 37 3.11 11.98 2.86
N TRP A 38 2.31 12.39 3.85
CA TRP A 38 2.79 13.25 4.93
C TRP A 38 3.79 12.51 5.83
N THR A 39 3.51 11.28 6.25
CA THR A 39 4.45 10.51 7.09
C THR A 39 5.73 10.19 6.34
N TYR A 40 5.65 9.84 5.05
CA TYR A 40 6.83 9.56 4.24
C TYR A 40 7.64 10.83 3.95
N GLY A 41 7.00 11.87 3.41
CA GLY A 41 7.68 13.06 2.90
C GLY A 41 8.05 14.10 3.97
N ALA A 42 7.23 14.29 5.01
CA ALA A 42 7.46 15.30 6.04
C ALA A 42 8.20 14.75 7.25
N LEU A 43 7.92 13.50 7.63
CA LEU A 43 8.50 12.87 8.83
C LEU A 43 9.62 11.88 8.55
N ASN A 44 9.94 11.60 7.27
CA ASN A 44 10.91 10.58 6.87
C ASN A 44 10.61 9.17 7.43
N ILE A 45 9.33 8.83 7.61
CA ILE A 45 8.91 7.48 8.02
C ILE A 45 8.88 6.61 6.77
N THR A 46 9.93 5.83 6.56
CA THR A 46 10.16 5.07 5.31
C THR A 46 9.11 3.98 5.06
N PHE A 47 8.54 3.39 6.12
CA PHE A 47 7.50 2.37 6.02
C PHE A 47 6.11 2.98 6.19
N SER A 48 5.67 3.71 5.16
CA SER A 48 4.35 4.35 5.11
C SER A 48 3.48 3.66 4.05
N TYR A 49 2.50 2.88 4.49
CA TYR A 49 1.62 2.08 3.60
C TYR A 49 0.14 2.39 3.87
N GLY A 50 -0.64 2.50 2.80
CA GLY A 50 -2.10 2.49 2.85
C GLY A 50 -2.61 1.09 2.49
N VAL A 51 -3.61 0.58 3.23
CA VAL A 51 -4.19 -0.74 2.99
C VAL A 51 -5.69 -0.61 2.84
N GLU A 52 -6.20 -0.98 1.67
CA GLU A 52 -7.63 -1.14 1.40
C GLU A 52 -8.01 -2.61 1.58
N LEU A 53 -9.01 -2.89 2.43
CA LEU A 53 -9.40 -4.26 2.79
C LEU A 53 -10.47 -4.81 1.83
N ARG A 54 -11.01 -5.99 2.15
CA ARG A 54 -12.03 -6.68 1.33
C ARG A 54 -13.38 -5.95 1.34
N ASP A 55 -14.25 -6.18 0.36
CA ASP A 55 -14.08 -6.99 -0.86
C ASP A 55 -13.57 -6.15 -2.05
N THR A 56 -14.12 -6.33 -3.27
CA THR A 56 -13.63 -5.69 -4.50
C THR A 56 -14.74 -4.94 -5.21
#